data_AF-A0A3M1BFQ2-F1
#
_entry.id   AF-A0A3M1BFQ2-F1
#
_cell.length_a   1.000
_cell.length_b   1.000
_cell.length_c   1.000
_cell.angle_alpha   90.00
_cell.angle_beta   90.00
_cell.angle_gamma   90.00
#
_symmetry.space_group_name_H-M   'P 1'
#
loop_
_entity.id
_entity.type
_entity.pdbx_description
1 polymer ?
#
loop_
_entity_poly.entity_id
_entity_poly.type
_entity_poly.pdbx_seq_one_letter_code
_entity_poly.pdbx_strand_id
1 'polypeptide(L)'
;MKNKLAFVLVALFLLPAVPSPAAPPDHAVDLIKHLEFLGYDVSMDSERIIAKHSKHLNILLKKYRGGILVTAYFGGSAYGKQHRTEWLSVINALNQEAAAARYYLDGDGDLIIEGYYPGDYDKKSFGLFIETFNLEGMNLAKKSNDLMKYLE
;
A
#
# COMPACT_ATOMS: atom_id res chain seq x y z
N MET A 1 3.59 57.14 -30.06
CA MET A 1 3.83 57.56 -28.67
C MET A 1 2.53 57.50 -27.87
N LYS A 2 2.41 56.53 -26.95
CA LYS A 2 1.72 56.62 -25.66
C LYS A 2 1.78 55.23 -25.01
N ASN A 3 2.78 55.04 -24.15
CA ASN A 3 2.80 53.97 -23.15
C ASN A 3 1.62 54.17 -22.20
N LYS A 4 1.04 53.07 -21.69
CA LYS A 4 0.92 52.84 -20.24
C LYS A 4 0.32 51.46 -19.91
N LEU A 5 0.96 50.88 -18.90
CA LEU A 5 0.49 49.88 -17.93
C LEU A 5 0.44 48.41 -18.34
N ALA A 6 1.51 47.74 -17.92
CA ALA A 6 1.58 46.34 -17.60
C ALA A 6 0.55 45.93 -16.54
N PHE A 7 -0.05 44.74 -16.72
CA PHE A 7 -0.50 43.90 -15.63
C PHE A 7 -0.02 42.48 -15.91
N VAL A 8 1.13 42.17 -15.34
CA VAL A 8 1.67 40.81 -15.24
C VAL A 8 0.88 40.13 -14.12
N LEU A 9 -0.01 39.20 -14.46
CA LEU A 9 -0.63 38.30 -13.49
C LEU A 9 0.25 37.05 -13.39
N VAL A 10 1.32 37.14 -12.61
CA VAL A 10 2.05 35.95 -12.14
C VAL A 10 1.18 35.32 -11.06
N ALA A 11 0.36 34.34 -11.46
CA ALA A 11 -0.23 33.41 -10.52
C ALA A 11 0.87 32.44 -10.07
N LEU A 12 1.66 32.88 -9.10
CA LEU A 12 2.61 32.04 -8.38
C LEU A 12 1.79 31.10 -7.48
N PHE A 13 1.36 29.95 -8.01
CA PHE A 13 0.99 28.82 -7.14
C PHE A 13 2.28 28.32 -6.49
N LEU A 14 2.66 28.95 -5.38
CA LEU A 14 3.46 28.30 -4.34
C LEU A 14 2.57 27.20 -3.75
N LEU A 15 2.47 26.07 -4.46
CA LEU A 15 2.22 24.83 -3.75
C LEU A 15 3.44 24.66 -2.85
N PRO A 16 3.31 24.63 -1.51
CA PRO A 16 4.36 23.98 -0.75
C PRO A 16 4.44 22.57 -1.36
N ALA A 17 5.60 22.21 -1.89
CA ALA A 17 5.92 20.82 -2.07
C ALA A 17 5.59 20.18 -0.72
N VAL A 18 4.61 19.30 -0.66
CA VAL A 18 4.34 18.52 0.54
C VAL A 18 5.28 17.33 0.40
N PRO A 19 6.52 17.35 0.93
CA PRO A 19 7.18 16.09 1.16
C PRO A 19 6.31 15.43 2.23
N SER A 20 5.61 14.35 1.87
CA SER A 20 5.42 13.30 2.85
C SER A 20 6.71 12.49 2.75
N PRO A 21 7.77 12.79 3.53
CA PRO A 21 8.81 11.80 3.70
C PRO A 21 8.09 10.56 4.23
N ALA A 22 8.33 9.41 3.62
CA ALA A 22 7.84 8.16 4.20
C ALA A 22 8.31 8.14 5.67
N ALA A 23 7.37 7.96 6.57
CA ALA A 23 7.61 7.99 8.00
C ALA A 23 6.81 6.85 8.65
N PRO A 24 7.31 6.26 9.74
CA PRO A 24 6.55 5.31 10.52
C PRO A 24 5.20 5.91 10.93
N PRO A 25 4.15 5.08 11.07
CA PRO A 25 2.87 5.54 11.58
C PRO A 25 2.99 6.24 12.94
N ASP A 26 2.08 7.16 13.22
CA ASP A 26 1.89 7.63 14.59
C ASP A 26 1.53 6.41 15.47
N HIS A 27 1.88 6.44 16.76
CA HIS A 27 1.72 5.29 17.68
C HIS A 27 2.49 4.02 17.26
N ALA A 28 3.62 4.15 16.54
CA ALA A 28 4.42 3.02 16.06
C ALA A 28 4.71 1.95 17.14
N VAL A 29 5.02 2.34 18.38
CA VAL A 29 5.30 1.40 19.47
C VAL A 29 4.10 0.52 19.80
N ASP A 30 2.89 1.07 19.80
CA ASP A 30 1.66 0.32 20.11
C ASP A 30 1.24 -0.57 18.94
N LEU A 31 1.44 -0.11 17.71
CA LEU A 31 1.23 -0.89 16.48
C LEU A 31 2.17 -2.10 16.42
N ILE A 32 3.46 -1.91 16.73
CA ILE A 32 4.45 -3.00 16.79
C ILE A 32 4.00 -4.07 17.79
N LYS A 33 3.70 -3.67 19.04
CA LYS A 33 3.23 -4.61 20.07
C LYS A 33 1.97 -5.36 19.65
N HIS A 34 1.06 -4.69 18.95
CA HIS A 34 -0.16 -5.32 18.48
C HIS A 34 0.13 -6.33 17.36
N LEU A 35 0.97 -5.99 16.37
CA LEU A 35 1.36 -6.91 15.32
C LEU A 35 2.13 -8.13 15.87
N GLU A 36 3.02 -7.92 16.83
CA GLU A 36 3.70 -8.99 17.57
C GLU A 36 2.71 -9.91 18.30
N PHE A 37 1.69 -9.33 18.96
CA PHE A 37 0.61 -10.10 19.57
C PHE A 37 -0.19 -10.93 18.55
N LEU A 38 -0.35 -10.41 17.32
CA LEU A 38 -0.96 -11.14 16.20
C LEU A 38 -0.02 -12.19 15.56
N GLY A 39 1.20 -12.35 16.08
CA GLY A 39 2.17 -13.37 15.67
C GLY A 39 3.18 -12.91 14.62
N TYR A 40 3.20 -11.63 14.25
CA TYR A 40 4.19 -11.10 13.32
C TYR A 40 5.56 -10.96 13.99
N ASP A 41 6.62 -11.19 13.22
CA ASP A 41 7.97 -10.73 13.52
C ASP A 41 8.14 -9.31 12.96
N VAL A 42 8.38 -8.34 13.83
CA VAL A 42 8.25 -6.91 13.50
C VAL A 42 9.58 -6.19 13.70
N SER A 43 9.97 -5.41 12.70
CA SER A 43 11.05 -4.43 12.79
C SER A 43 10.58 -3.07 12.28
N MET A 44 11.37 -2.03 12.51
CA MET A 44 11.05 -0.67 12.06
C MET A 44 12.32 0.02 11.57
N ASP A 45 12.21 0.69 10.42
CA ASP A 45 13.25 1.57 9.90
C ASP A 45 12.81 3.04 10.01
N SER A 46 13.57 3.97 9.40
CA SER A 46 13.25 5.41 9.43
C SER A 46 11.98 5.80 8.69
N GLU A 47 11.40 4.91 7.89
CA GLU A 47 10.30 5.20 6.96
C GLU A 47 9.03 4.38 7.25
N ARG A 48 9.16 3.20 7.87
CA ARG A 48 8.07 2.23 7.98
C ARG A 48 8.30 1.17 9.05
N ILE A 49 7.20 0.53 9.45
CA ILE A 49 7.21 -0.74 10.17
C ILE A 49 7.20 -1.86 9.12
N ILE A 50 7.99 -2.90 9.35
CA ILE A 50 8.10 -4.11 8.54
C ILE A 50 7.63 -5.28 9.40
N ALA A 51 6.57 -5.97 8.99
CA ALA A 51 6.00 -7.08 9.73
C ALA A 51 5.96 -8.35 8.86
N LYS A 52 6.59 -9.43 9.34
CA LYS A 52 6.68 -10.71 8.65
C LYS A 52 5.86 -11.78 9.36
N HIS A 53 5.22 -12.66 8.60
CA HIS A 53 4.44 -13.76 9.16
C HIS A 53 4.60 -15.04 8.33
N SER A 54 4.50 -16.21 8.99
CA SER A 54 4.65 -17.50 8.32
C SER A 54 3.37 -17.97 7.59
N LYS A 55 2.21 -17.44 7.97
CA LYS A 55 0.89 -17.84 7.44
C LYS A 55 0.06 -16.71 6.83
N HIS A 56 0.49 -15.47 7.02
CA HIS A 56 -0.22 -14.26 6.59
C HIS A 56 0.73 -13.45 5.71
N LEU A 57 0.18 -12.49 4.97
CA LEU A 57 1.00 -11.64 4.11
C LEU A 57 2.05 -10.91 4.94
N ASN A 58 3.27 -10.84 4.42
CA ASN A 58 4.26 -9.91 4.92
C ASN A 58 3.81 -8.50 4.54
N ILE A 59 3.77 -7.60 5.51
CA ILE A 59 3.21 -6.27 5.34
C ILE A 59 4.17 -5.18 5.79
N LEU A 60 4.06 -4.04 5.14
CA LEU A 60 4.73 -2.79 5.46
C LEU A 60 3.70 -1.78 5.90
N LEU A 61 3.97 -1.03 6.98
CA LEU A 61 3.09 0.03 7.45
C LEU A 61 3.82 1.36 7.41
N LYS A 62 3.20 2.37 6.81
CA LYS A 62 3.70 3.76 6.82
C LYS A 62 2.58 4.76 7.05
N LYS A 63 2.95 5.94 7.53
CA LYS A 63 2.03 7.08 7.60
C LYS A 63 1.58 7.47 6.19
N TYR A 64 0.28 7.67 6.01
CA TYR A 64 -0.28 8.02 4.71
C TYR A 64 -1.61 8.78 4.87
N ARG A 65 -1.69 9.99 4.30
CA ARG A 65 -2.93 10.81 4.24
C ARG A 65 -3.70 10.88 5.57
N GLY A 66 -3.00 11.09 6.68
CA GLY A 66 -3.61 11.17 8.02
C GLY A 66 -4.11 9.83 8.58
N GLY A 67 -3.65 8.70 8.03
CA GLY A 67 -3.85 7.36 8.56
C GLY A 67 -2.66 6.47 8.29
N ILE A 68 -2.91 5.18 8.14
CA ILE A 68 -1.89 4.13 7.96
C ILE A 68 -2.14 3.44 6.62
N LEU A 69 -1.11 3.35 5.80
CA LEU A 69 -1.13 2.50 4.60
C LEU A 69 -0.41 1.20 4.93
N VAL A 70 -1.13 0.10 4.71
CA VAL A 70 -0.64 -1.26 4.86
C VAL A 70 -0.40 -1.84 3.48
N THR A 71 0.80 -2.29 3.20
CA THR A 71 1.22 -2.74 1.86
C THR A 71 1.80 -4.14 1.92
N ALA A 72 1.30 -5.05 1.09
CA ALA A 72 2.00 -6.27 0.70
C ALA A 72 2.52 -6.12 -0.74
N TYR A 73 3.70 -6.70 -1.01
CA TYR A 73 4.42 -6.55 -2.26
C TYR A 73 4.85 -7.93 -2.78
N PHE A 74 4.68 -8.15 -4.08
CA PHE A 74 5.15 -9.33 -4.79
C PHE A 74 5.85 -8.92 -6.08
N GLY A 75 7.07 -9.42 -6.27
CA GLY A 75 7.85 -9.18 -7.48
C GLY A 75 7.16 -9.79 -8.71
N GLY A 76 7.27 -9.09 -9.82
CA GLY A 76 6.69 -9.52 -11.08
C GLY A 76 7.61 -10.28 -11.98
N SER A 77 7.16 -11.43 -12.47
CA SER A 77 7.94 -12.27 -13.35
C SER A 77 8.18 -11.58 -14.70
N ALA A 78 9.20 -12.03 -15.43
CA ALA A 78 9.44 -11.58 -16.80
C ALA A 78 8.22 -11.82 -17.71
N TYR A 79 7.53 -12.95 -17.53
CA TYR A 79 6.30 -13.26 -18.27
C TYR A 79 5.22 -12.23 -17.96
N GLY A 80 4.99 -11.92 -16.68
CA GLY A 80 3.98 -10.96 -16.31
C GLY A 80 4.26 -9.56 -16.82
N LYS A 81 5.52 -9.10 -16.72
CA LYS A 81 5.97 -7.82 -17.25
C LYS A 81 5.71 -7.69 -18.76
N GLN A 82 5.91 -8.77 -19.52
CA GLN A 82 5.61 -8.82 -20.96
C GLN A 82 4.11 -8.89 -21.27
N HIS A 83 3.31 -9.55 -20.42
CA HIS A 83 1.87 -9.76 -20.61
C HIS A 83 1.04 -8.87 -19.68
N ARG A 84 1.43 -7.59 -19.57
CA ARG A 84 0.84 -6.64 -18.61
C ARG A 84 -0.69 -6.53 -18.71
N THR A 85 -1.26 -6.53 -19.91
CA THR A 85 -2.71 -6.44 -20.11
C THR A 85 -3.45 -7.66 -19.53
N GLU A 86 -2.92 -8.85 -19.74
CA GLU A 86 -3.50 -10.08 -19.17
C GLU A 86 -3.35 -10.08 -17.65
N TRP A 87 -2.19 -9.65 -17.15
CA TRP A 87 -1.99 -9.51 -15.72
C TRP A 87 -2.99 -8.54 -15.10
N LEU A 88 -3.20 -7.36 -15.69
CA LEU A 88 -4.21 -6.40 -15.22
C LEU A 88 -5.62 -7.01 -15.19
N SER A 89 -5.94 -7.96 -16.07
CA SER A 89 -7.22 -8.67 -16.03
C SER A 89 -7.34 -9.58 -14.80
N VAL A 90 -6.26 -10.28 -14.44
CA VAL A 90 -6.18 -11.06 -13.18
C VAL A 90 -6.28 -10.14 -11.96
N ILE A 91 -5.58 -9.00 -11.98
CA ILE A 91 -5.65 -8.00 -10.90
C ILE A 91 -7.06 -7.44 -10.73
N ASN A 92 -7.76 -7.17 -11.83
CA ASN A 92 -9.15 -6.73 -11.76
C ASN A 92 -10.07 -7.79 -11.14
N ALA A 93 -9.85 -9.08 -11.44
CA ALA A 93 -10.59 -10.17 -10.81
C ALA A 93 -10.30 -10.29 -9.30
N LEU A 94 -9.06 -10.04 -8.85
CA LEU A 94 -8.74 -9.98 -7.42
C LEU A 94 -9.44 -8.81 -6.72
N ASN A 95 -9.48 -7.63 -7.35
CA ASN A 95 -10.16 -6.46 -6.81
C ASN A 95 -11.68 -6.68 -6.60
N GLN A 96 -12.33 -7.54 -7.39
CA GLN A 96 -13.75 -7.88 -7.20
C GLN A 96 -14.02 -8.66 -5.90
N GLU A 97 -13.01 -9.37 -5.39
CA GLU A 97 -13.10 -10.17 -4.16
C GLU A 97 -12.46 -9.47 -2.95
N ALA A 98 -11.87 -8.28 -3.15
CA ALA A 98 -11.15 -7.55 -2.13
C ALA A 98 -12.09 -7.02 -1.04
N ALA A 99 -11.70 -7.17 0.22
CA ALA A 99 -12.51 -6.75 1.36
C ALA A 99 -12.01 -5.46 2.00
N ALA A 100 -10.68 -5.30 2.10
CA ALA A 100 -10.05 -4.14 2.73
C ALA A 100 -8.83 -3.61 1.96
N ALA A 101 -8.68 -4.03 0.70
CA ALA A 101 -7.52 -3.69 -0.11
C ALA A 101 -7.87 -3.27 -1.53
N ARG A 102 -6.89 -2.62 -2.17
CA ARG A 102 -6.81 -2.45 -3.61
C ARG A 102 -5.58 -3.18 -4.14
N TYR A 103 -5.71 -3.76 -5.31
CA TYR A 103 -4.63 -4.42 -6.03
C TYR A 103 -4.27 -3.59 -7.27
N TYR A 104 -2.98 -3.41 -7.53
CA TYR A 104 -2.51 -2.77 -8.75
C TYR A 104 -1.09 -3.24 -9.12
N LEU A 105 -0.69 -2.97 -10.36
CA LEU A 105 0.69 -3.15 -10.81
C LEU A 105 1.40 -1.81 -10.79
N ASP A 106 2.59 -1.76 -10.22
CA ASP A 106 3.43 -0.57 -10.29
C ASP A 106 4.05 -0.37 -11.71
N GLY A 107 4.99 0.57 -11.81
CA GLY A 107 5.67 0.89 -13.07
C GLY A 107 6.53 -0.24 -13.59
N ASP A 108 7.11 -1.04 -12.69
CA ASP A 108 7.96 -2.18 -13.02
C ASP A 108 7.14 -3.45 -13.28
N GLY A 109 5.84 -3.41 -12.98
CA GLY A 109 4.93 -4.53 -13.17
C GLY A 109 4.85 -5.43 -11.95
N ASP A 110 5.29 -4.98 -10.79
CA ASP A 110 5.18 -5.73 -9.55
C ASP A 110 3.78 -5.57 -8.96
N LEU A 111 3.28 -6.63 -8.31
CA LEU A 111 1.96 -6.63 -7.70
C LEU A 111 2.01 -5.96 -6.33
N ILE A 112 1.21 -4.90 -6.20
CA ILE A 112 1.00 -4.18 -4.95
C ILE A 112 -0.40 -4.43 -4.43
N ILE A 113 -0.51 -4.74 -3.13
CA ILE A 113 -1.76 -4.87 -2.39
C ILE A 113 -1.74 -3.85 -1.26
N GLU A 114 -2.67 -2.90 -1.28
CA GLU A 114 -2.72 -1.82 -0.29
C GLU A 114 -4.06 -1.72 0.42
N GLY A 115 -4.02 -1.65 1.74
CA GLY A 115 -5.17 -1.31 2.59
C GLY A 115 -4.93 0.02 3.29
N TYR A 116 -5.94 0.87 3.34
CA TYR A 116 -5.88 2.16 4.04
C TYR A 116 -6.71 2.10 5.33
N TYR A 117 -6.03 2.27 6.46
CA TYR A 117 -6.66 2.43 7.76
C TYR A 117 -6.74 3.93 8.11
N PRO A 118 -7.94 4.54 8.15
CA PRO A 118 -8.08 5.98 8.35
C PRO A 118 -7.97 6.39 9.81
N GLY A 119 -7.42 7.59 10.05
CA GLY A 119 -7.37 8.21 11.36
C GLY A 119 -6.34 7.59 12.30
N ASP A 120 -6.54 7.84 13.59
CA ASP A 120 -5.62 7.40 14.64
C ASP A 120 -5.79 5.92 14.97
N TYR A 121 -4.71 5.34 15.50
CA TYR A 121 -4.71 3.96 15.95
C TYR A 121 -5.73 3.75 17.08
N ASP A 122 -6.71 2.89 16.82
CA ASP A 122 -7.57 2.30 17.84
C ASP A 122 -7.35 0.79 17.84
N LYS A 123 -7.06 0.22 19.00
CA LYS A 123 -6.68 -1.19 19.12
C LYS A 123 -7.73 -2.12 18.53
N LYS A 124 -9.02 -1.89 18.81
CA LYS A 124 -10.08 -2.80 18.35
C LYS A 124 -10.26 -2.69 16.83
N SER A 125 -10.36 -1.47 16.33
CA SER A 125 -10.62 -1.20 14.91
C SER A 125 -9.45 -1.63 14.03
N PHE A 126 -8.22 -1.39 14.49
CA PHE A 126 -7.02 -1.82 13.78
C PHE A 126 -6.90 -3.36 13.74
N GLY A 127 -7.24 -4.05 14.83
CA GLY A 127 -7.25 -5.52 14.84
C GLY A 127 -8.21 -6.10 13.79
N LEU A 128 -9.43 -5.57 13.71
CA LEU A 128 -10.42 -5.96 12.70
C LEU A 128 -9.95 -5.65 11.27
N PHE A 129 -9.28 -4.51 11.09
CA PHE A 129 -8.69 -4.13 9.80
C PHE A 129 -7.60 -5.14 9.36
N ILE A 130 -6.67 -5.52 10.24
CA ILE A 130 -5.61 -6.49 9.90
C ILE A 130 -6.19 -7.87 9.63
N GLU A 131 -7.18 -8.31 10.41
CA GLU A 131 -7.89 -9.57 10.16
C GLU A 131 -8.56 -9.57 8.78
N THR A 132 -9.23 -8.47 8.43
CA THR A 132 -9.88 -8.31 7.12
C THR A 132 -8.85 -8.25 5.99
N PHE A 133 -7.74 -7.52 6.17
CA PHE A 133 -6.64 -7.44 5.21
C PHE A 133 -5.98 -8.81 5.00
N ASN A 134 -5.92 -9.66 6.02
CA ASN A 134 -5.36 -11.00 5.88
C ASN A 134 -6.21 -11.95 5.02
N LEU A 135 -7.49 -11.63 4.75
CA LEU A 135 -8.30 -12.35 3.78
C LEU A 135 -7.74 -12.24 2.36
N GLU A 136 -6.97 -11.19 2.06
CA GLU A 136 -6.32 -11.02 0.76
C GLU A 136 -5.31 -12.15 0.47
N GLY A 137 -4.64 -12.68 1.51
CA GLY A 137 -3.81 -13.87 1.36
C GLY A 137 -4.60 -15.11 0.92
N MET A 138 -5.84 -15.26 1.37
CA MET A 138 -6.74 -16.32 0.92
C MET A 138 -7.20 -16.10 -0.53
N ASN A 139 -7.46 -14.85 -0.91
CA ASN A 139 -7.85 -14.49 -2.29
C ASN A 139 -6.72 -14.82 -3.29
N LEU A 140 -5.47 -14.52 -2.92
CA LEU A 140 -4.30 -14.95 -3.70
C LEU A 140 -4.20 -16.48 -3.80
N ALA A 141 -4.36 -17.19 -2.68
CA ALA A 141 -4.26 -18.65 -2.67
C ALA A 141 -5.31 -19.33 -3.58
N LYS A 142 -6.55 -18.83 -3.58
CA LYS A 142 -7.63 -19.32 -4.47
C LYS A 142 -7.28 -19.18 -5.96
N LYS A 143 -6.56 -18.12 -6.33
CA LYS A 143 -6.13 -17.85 -7.72
C LYS A 143 -4.68 -18.22 -8.00
N SER A 144 -4.05 -19.02 -7.12
CA SER A 144 -2.63 -19.38 -7.22
C SER A 144 -2.22 -19.92 -8.59
N ASN A 145 -3.01 -20.82 -9.18
CA ASN A 145 -2.77 -21.35 -10.53
C ASN A 145 -2.71 -20.26 -11.61
N ASP A 146 -3.57 -19.26 -11.50
CA ASP A 146 -3.61 -18.15 -12.45
C ASP A 146 -2.46 -17.16 -12.21
N LEU A 147 -1.99 -17.04 -10.96
CA LEU A 147 -0.97 -16.07 -10.53
C LEU A 147 0.47 -16.56 -10.72
N MET A 148 0.73 -17.87 -10.64
CA MET A 148 2.10 -18.43 -10.60
C MET A 148 2.97 -17.99 -11.78
N LYS A 149 2.41 -17.80 -12.97
CA LYS A 149 3.18 -17.34 -14.14
C LYS A 149 3.51 -15.85 -14.12
N TYR A 150 2.82 -15.06 -13.30
CA TYR A 150 2.97 -13.61 -13.23
C TYR A 150 3.88 -13.15 -12.07
N LEU A 151 4.07 -13.96 -11.02
CA LEU A 151 4.85 -13.60 -9.84
C LEU A 151 6.24 -14.26 -9.83
N GLU A 152 7.21 -13.60 -9.19
CA GLU A 152 8.55 -14.14 -8.86
C GLU A 152 8.58 -14.96 -7.57
#